data_AF-A0A0G4IR63-F1
#
_entry.id   AF-A0A0G4IR63-F1
#
_cell.length_a   1.000
_cell.length_b   1.000
_cell.length_c   1.000
_cell.angle_alpha   90.00
_cell.angle_beta   90.00
_cell.angle_gamma   90.00
#
_symmetry.space_group_name_H-M   'P 1'
#
loop_
_entity.id
_entity.type
_entity.pdbx_description
1 polymer ?
#
loop_
_entity_poly.entity_id
_entity_poly.type
_entity_poly.pdbx_seq_one_letter_code
_entity_poly.pdbx_strand_id
1 'polypeptide(L)'
;MYQKQAGSGAIWKHDFRRLFVDENAQPLTFRVFGPERSEATSRAGAAVQPVPLSSAGAVVAPPPGQRLSALALILRHDQKDLLATPIVKSYLHEGWGFVARRIWVSEVVEYTVFVLSFVAQCHTWPTVADLAAGAALQWYSYVLYFLTLILSVRSNSRTVRTVLVLGLRTWIRSIWNVAALLLQSSLAFVLIAQLVVICGRASAWTAYWVNATAVVQVLFGVRFLRFACIPKMTGALVAMVVIMLDDVARFFAFFLAFYVPFTNAYFLLFRENVTIEYHNVAMLLFRWIFGGADYSIFKDNLAPGNVAMAQSMFILYLVTVVIVLINILAALLTNTFNAVVESSDLEYMKAFASAFLELSCLAPRTSIGLFHRHLLDSNLKPIFADKPSAGESNWARLVKSRLDRMLSQQSELATSIKQLRIRGPAQCSRTPSLDKSSTVI
;
A
#
# COMPACT_ATOMS: atom_id res chain seq x y z
N MET A 1 2.71 12.07 60.01
CA MET A 1 2.18 12.85 58.86
C MET A 1 2.85 12.36 57.59
N TYR A 2 2.24 11.39 56.90
CA TYR A 2 2.67 11.00 55.56
C TYR A 2 1.94 11.90 54.55
N GLN A 3 2.67 12.86 53.98
CA GLN A 3 2.20 13.62 52.82
C GLN A 3 2.03 12.63 51.66
N LYS A 4 0.78 12.27 51.39
CA LYS A 4 0.36 11.53 50.21
C LYS A 4 0.79 12.36 48.99
N GLN A 5 1.82 11.93 48.27
CA GLN A 5 2.20 12.49 46.98
C GLN A 5 1.06 12.26 45.97
N ALA A 6 0.09 13.16 45.98
CA ALA A 6 -0.78 13.40 44.83
C ALA A 6 0.08 14.13 43.78
N GLY A 7 0.75 13.40 42.88
CA GLY A 7 1.68 14.08 41.97
C GLY A 7 2.12 13.39 40.69
N SER A 8 2.09 12.06 40.56
CA SER A 8 2.66 11.42 39.35
C SER A 8 1.61 11.08 38.28
N GLY A 9 0.41 10.65 38.68
CA GLY A 9 -0.66 10.27 37.74
C GLY A 9 -1.39 11.44 37.05
N ALA A 10 -1.30 12.66 37.59
CA ALA A 10 -1.97 13.84 37.04
C ALA A 10 -1.14 14.52 35.94
N ILE A 11 0.19 14.50 36.07
CA ILE A 11 1.12 15.09 35.08
C ILE A 11 1.06 14.30 33.76
N TRP A 12 0.97 12.97 33.85
CA TRP A 12 0.78 12.08 32.69
C TRP A 12 -0.50 12.36 31.89
N LYS A 13 -1.60 12.70 32.59
CA LYS A 13 -2.92 12.91 31.97
C LYS A 13 -3.00 14.20 31.15
N HIS A 14 -2.34 15.27 31.62
CA HIS A 14 -2.42 16.58 30.97
C HIS A 14 -1.54 16.68 29.71
N ASP A 15 -0.35 16.07 29.72
CA ASP A 15 0.58 16.10 28.58
C ASP A 15 0.21 15.10 27.47
N PHE A 16 -0.37 13.93 27.81
CA PHE A 16 -0.85 12.94 26.84
C PHE A 16 -1.96 13.49 25.94
N ARG A 17 -2.93 14.19 26.53
CA ARG A 17 -4.09 14.75 25.84
C ARG A 17 -3.69 15.85 24.85
N ARG A 18 -2.75 16.72 25.26
CA ARG A 18 -2.18 17.83 24.47
C ARG A 18 -1.25 17.41 23.33
N LEU A 19 -1.05 16.10 23.09
CA LEU A 19 -0.24 15.60 21.98
C LEU A 19 -1.09 15.28 20.74
N PHE A 20 -2.37 14.94 20.93
CA PHE A 20 -3.27 14.51 19.87
C PHE A 20 -4.53 15.35 19.74
N VAL A 21 -4.92 16.09 20.79
CA VAL A 21 -6.15 16.86 20.85
C VAL A 21 -5.89 18.23 21.48
N ASP A 22 -6.42 19.29 20.85
CA ASP A 22 -6.46 20.65 21.39
C ASP A 22 -7.52 20.78 22.51
N GLU A 23 -7.48 21.85 23.30
CA GLU A 23 -8.39 22.09 24.44
C GLU A 23 -9.87 22.11 24.03
N ASN A 24 -10.15 22.31 22.74
CA ASN A 24 -11.49 22.28 22.14
C ASN A 24 -11.94 20.90 21.62
N ALA A 25 -11.27 19.80 22.00
CA ALA A 25 -11.54 18.44 21.51
C ALA A 25 -11.34 18.24 20.00
N GLN A 26 -10.56 19.11 19.35
CA GLN A 26 -10.18 19.00 17.94
C GLN A 26 -8.83 18.30 17.81
N PRO A 27 -8.60 17.47 16.78
CA PRO A 27 -7.29 16.84 16.59
C PRO A 27 -6.20 17.91 16.43
N LEU A 28 -5.08 17.73 17.12
CA LEU A 28 -3.89 18.57 16.92
C LEU A 28 -3.37 18.35 15.52
N THR A 29 -3.59 19.34 14.66
CA THR A 29 -3.14 19.32 13.29
C THR A 29 -1.85 20.10 13.13
N PHE A 30 -0.79 19.40 12.74
CA PHE A 30 0.49 19.97 12.38
C PHE A 30 0.45 20.42 10.92
N ARG A 31 0.92 21.64 10.65
CA ARG A 31 1.07 22.12 9.27
C ARG A 31 2.29 21.45 8.66
N VAL A 32 2.10 20.75 7.54
CA VAL A 32 3.24 20.27 6.74
C VAL A 32 3.58 21.31 5.68
N PHE A 33 4.85 21.73 5.66
CA PHE A 33 5.38 22.62 4.64
C PHE A 33 5.60 21.82 3.35
N GLY A 34 4.59 21.81 2.47
CA GLY A 34 4.70 21.33 1.10
C GLY A 34 4.94 22.50 0.12
N PRO A 35 5.50 22.26 -1.07
CA PRO A 35 5.63 23.31 -2.07
C PRO A 35 4.25 23.79 -2.50
N GLU A 36 3.95 25.07 -2.30
CA GLU A 36 2.74 25.73 -2.81
C GLU A 36 2.64 25.50 -4.32
N ARG A 37 1.52 24.90 -4.76
CA ARG A 37 1.03 25.07 -6.12
C ARG A 37 0.46 26.48 -6.19
N SER A 38 1.14 27.34 -6.92
CA SER A 38 0.62 28.65 -7.32
C SER A 38 -0.66 28.43 -8.13
N GLU A 39 -1.79 28.78 -7.54
CA GLU A 39 -2.94 29.23 -8.32
C GLU A 39 -2.53 30.53 -8.99
N ALA A 40 -2.25 30.44 -10.28
CA ALA A 40 -2.05 31.60 -11.13
C ALA A 40 -3.41 32.25 -11.38
N THR A 41 -3.87 33.07 -10.44
CA THR A 41 -4.88 34.09 -10.72
C THR A 41 -4.16 35.31 -11.27
N SER A 42 -4.10 35.36 -12.60
CA SER A 42 -3.83 36.57 -13.37
C SER A 42 -4.86 37.65 -12.99
N ARG A 43 -4.40 38.77 -12.44
CA ARG A 43 -4.90 40.11 -12.76
C ARG A 43 -3.93 41.20 -12.26
N ALA A 44 -3.24 41.76 -13.24
CA ALA A 44 -2.87 43.17 -13.42
C ALA A 44 -2.59 44.03 -12.16
N GLY A 45 -1.30 44.37 -12.00
CA GLY A 45 -0.80 45.74 -11.95
C GLY A 45 -1.47 46.76 -11.03
N ALA A 46 -0.83 47.06 -9.90
CA ALA A 46 -0.71 48.42 -9.40
C ALA A 46 0.54 48.53 -8.51
N ALA A 47 1.39 49.50 -8.83
CA ALA A 47 2.60 49.85 -8.11
C ALA A 47 2.29 50.31 -6.68
N VAL A 48 3.14 49.93 -5.71
CA VAL A 48 3.15 50.55 -4.37
C VAL A 48 4.60 50.77 -3.92
N GLN A 49 4.88 52.03 -3.59
CA GLN A 49 6.13 52.59 -3.08
C GLN A 49 6.55 52.01 -1.71
N PRO A 50 7.82 52.16 -1.29
CA PRO A 50 8.27 51.74 0.04
C PRO A 50 7.91 52.82 1.08
N VAL A 51 7.22 52.43 2.16
CA VAL A 51 6.92 53.26 3.34
C VAL A 51 7.23 52.42 4.60
N PRO A 52 7.74 53.04 5.69
CA PRO A 52 8.75 52.43 6.56
C PRO A 52 8.20 51.65 7.75
N LEU A 53 9.11 50.94 8.43
CA LEU A 53 8.91 50.25 9.70
C LEU A 53 8.29 51.17 10.77
N SER A 54 7.06 50.89 11.21
CA SER A 54 6.70 50.99 12.63
C SER A 54 5.42 50.22 13.00
N SER A 55 5.49 49.56 14.15
CA SER A 55 4.43 49.25 15.13
C SER A 55 3.31 48.24 14.80
N ALA A 56 3.25 47.24 15.69
CA ALA A 56 2.06 46.64 16.30
C ALA A 56 1.17 45.71 15.45
N GLY A 57 1.35 44.41 15.70
CA GLY A 57 0.24 43.56 16.13
C GLY A 57 -0.86 43.24 15.12
N ALA A 58 -0.53 42.97 13.86
CA ALA A 58 -1.45 42.26 12.96
C ALA A 58 -0.89 40.86 12.70
N VAL A 59 -1.48 39.84 13.35
CA VAL A 59 -1.29 38.44 13.00
C VAL A 59 -1.90 38.26 11.60
N VAL A 60 -1.09 38.49 10.58
CA VAL A 60 -1.43 38.16 9.19
C VAL A 60 -1.68 36.66 9.16
N ALA A 61 -2.94 36.28 8.98
CA ALA A 61 -3.34 34.88 8.85
C ALA A 61 -2.57 34.26 7.67
N PRO A 62 -1.72 33.23 7.89
CA PRO A 62 -0.95 32.63 6.81
C PRO A 62 -1.84 31.71 5.94
N PRO A 63 -1.51 31.52 4.65
CA PRO A 63 -2.32 30.82 3.64
C PRO A 63 -2.58 29.33 3.97
N PRO A 64 -3.55 28.68 3.30
CA PRO A 64 -4.11 27.40 3.74
C PRO A 64 -3.19 26.21 3.42
N GLY A 65 -2.28 25.89 4.34
CA GLY A 65 -1.50 24.65 4.33
C GLY A 65 -2.28 23.45 4.89
N GLN A 66 -2.01 22.25 4.36
CA GLN A 66 -2.67 21.00 4.75
C GLN A 66 -2.37 20.65 6.22
N ARG A 67 -3.43 20.52 7.01
CA ARG A 67 -3.43 20.21 8.46
C ARG A 67 -3.39 18.69 8.65
N LEU A 68 -2.28 18.14 9.13
CA LEU A 68 -2.08 16.69 9.33
C LEU A 68 -2.04 16.32 10.82
N SER A 69 -2.74 15.27 11.22
CA SER A 69 -2.70 14.76 12.61
C SER A 69 -1.29 14.24 12.97
N ALA A 70 -0.92 14.27 14.26
CA ALA A 70 0.35 13.71 14.77
C ALA A 70 0.60 12.28 14.26
N LEU A 71 -0.44 11.44 14.26
CA LEU A 71 -0.36 10.07 13.78
C LEU A 71 -0.10 9.99 12.27
N ALA A 72 -0.73 10.86 11.49
CA ALA A 72 -0.51 10.93 10.05
C ALA A 72 0.92 11.40 9.72
N LEU A 73 1.50 12.27 10.57
CA LEU A 73 2.89 12.70 10.44
C LEU A 73 3.87 11.55 10.76
N ILE A 74 3.63 10.81 11.85
CA ILE A 74 4.45 9.65 12.23
C ILE A 74 4.47 8.59 11.13
N LEU A 75 3.30 8.27 10.57
CA LEU A 75 3.17 7.31 9.47
C LEU A 75 3.85 7.79 8.18
N ARG A 76 3.75 9.08 7.86
CA ARG A 76 4.36 9.66 6.66
C ARG A 76 5.89 9.59 6.67
N HIS A 77 6.51 9.62 7.85
CA HIS A 77 7.96 9.61 8.04
C HIS A 77 8.51 8.25 8.48
N ASP A 78 7.69 7.21 8.46
CA ASP A 78 8.05 5.82 8.78
C ASP A 78 8.80 5.65 10.11
N GLN A 79 8.43 6.42 11.13
CA GLN A 79 9.08 6.40 12.44
C GLN A 79 8.51 5.27 13.31
N LYS A 80 8.99 4.04 13.07
CA LYS A 80 8.54 2.81 13.75
C LYS A 80 8.72 2.87 15.28
N ASP A 81 9.80 3.48 15.76
CA ASP A 81 10.06 3.65 17.20
C ASP A 81 8.98 4.46 17.92
N LEU A 82 8.44 5.49 17.25
CA LEU A 82 7.40 6.34 17.84
C LEU A 82 6.08 5.57 17.99
N LEU A 83 5.76 4.71 17.03
CA LEU A 83 4.59 3.81 17.09
C LEU A 83 4.73 2.77 18.21
N ALA A 84 5.97 2.41 18.58
CA ALA A 84 6.25 1.49 19.69
C ALA A 84 5.91 2.08 21.07
N THR A 85 5.82 3.40 21.18
CA THR A 85 5.62 4.09 22.47
C THR A 85 4.25 3.69 23.06
N PRO A 86 4.16 3.32 24.35
CA PRO A 86 2.91 2.85 24.98
C PRO A 86 1.75 3.83 24.85
N ILE A 87 2.07 5.13 24.77
CA ILE A 87 1.16 6.24 24.49
C ILE A 87 0.42 6.04 23.16
N VAL A 88 1.17 5.82 22.08
CA VAL A 88 0.62 5.70 20.73
C VAL A 88 -0.15 4.38 20.59
N LYS A 89 0.37 3.30 21.18
CA LYS A 89 -0.32 2.00 21.21
C LYS A 89 -1.69 2.10 21.87
N SER A 90 -1.77 2.76 23.02
CA SER A 90 -3.02 2.90 23.77
C SER A 90 -4.04 3.76 23.03
N TYR A 91 -3.60 4.89 22.45
CA TYR A 91 -4.44 5.72 21.58
C TYR A 91 -5.04 4.93 20.41
N LEU A 92 -4.22 4.11 19.73
CA LEU A 92 -4.66 3.29 18.60
C LEU A 92 -5.66 2.20 19.02
N HIS A 93 -5.41 1.50 20.13
CA HIS A 93 -6.30 0.44 20.60
C HIS A 93 -7.66 0.97 21.09
N GLU A 94 -7.66 2.09 21.82
CA GLU A 94 -8.90 2.73 22.27
C GLU A 94 -9.69 3.32 21.10
N GLY A 95 -9.01 4.01 20.18
CA GLY A 95 -9.62 4.52 18.95
C GLY A 95 -10.20 3.42 18.08
N TRP A 96 -9.51 2.28 18.00
CA TRP A 96 -10.01 1.11 17.30
C TRP A 96 -11.30 0.58 17.91
N GLY A 97 -11.34 0.39 19.23
CA GLY A 97 -12.52 -0.11 19.93
C GLY A 97 -13.74 0.79 19.77
N PHE A 98 -13.54 2.11 19.81
CA PHE A 98 -14.63 3.09 19.78
C PHE A 98 -15.14 3.40 18.37
N VAL A 99 -14.24 3.61 17.41
CA VAL A 99 -14.60 4.10 16.06
C VAL A 99 -14.45 3.02 15.00
N ALA A 100 -13.24 2.43 14.88
CA ALA A 100 -12.89 1.68 13.69
C ALA A 100 -13.44 0.25 13.67
N ARG A 101 -13.56 -0.42 14.82
CA ARG A 101 -13.96 -1.83 14.91
C ARG A 101 -15.33 -2.10 14.27
N ARG A 102 -16.32 -1.25 14.53
CA ARG A 102 -17.68 -1.43 13.97
C ARG A 102 -17.70 -1.25 12.46
N ILE A 103 -17.01 -0.23 11.96
CA ILE A 103 -16.89 0.04 10.53
C ILE A 103 -16.17 -1.12 9.85
N TRP A 104 -15.04 -1.57 10.42
CA TRP A 104 -14.28 -2.68 9.90
C TRP A 104 -15.07 -3.99 9.85
N VAL A 105 -15.76 -4.38 10.94
CA VAL A 105 -16.60 -5.59 10.93
C VAL A 105 -17.69 -5.48 9.86
N SER A 106 -18.34 -4.32 9.75
CA SER A 106 -19.34 -4.10 8.70
C SER A 106 -18.74 -4.21 7.29
N GLU A 107 -17.52 -3.72 7.08
CA GLU A 107 -16.82 -3.84 5.78
C GLU A 107 -16.44 -5.28 5.46
N VAL A 108 -15.95 -6.04 6.44
CA VAL A 108 -15.62 -7.46 6.25
C VAL A 108 -16.87 -8.27 5.93
N VAL A 109 -17.96 -8.07 6.68
CA VAL A 109 -19.23 -8.78 6.43
C VAL A 109 -19.78 -8.45 5.05
N GLU A 110 -19.82 -7.17 4.68
CA GLU A 110 -20.29 -6.73 3.37
C GLU A 110 -19.41 -7.30 2.25
N TYR A 111 -18.10 -7.35 2.45
CA TYR A 111 -17.16 -7.94 1.50
C TYR A 111 -17.36 -9.46 1.34
N THR A 112 -17.54 -10.19 2.44
CA THR A 112 -17.80 -11.63 2.40
C THR A 112 -19.12 -11.93 1.69
N VAL A 113 -20.19 -11.18 1.99
CA VAL A 113 -21.46 -11.30 1.27
C VAL A 113 -21.27 -11.00 -0.21
N PHE A 114 -20.46 -10.00 -0.55
CA PHE A 114 -20.19 -9.64 -1.94
C PHE A 114 -19.45 -10.75 -2.70
N VAL A 115 -18.41 -11.34 -2.11
CA VAL A 115 -17.66 -12.45 -2.71
C VAL A 115 -18.55 -13.68 -2.88
N LEU A 116 -19.31 -14.05 -1.85
CA LEU A 116 -20.23 -15.20 -1.93
C LEU A 116 -21.31 -14.99 -2.99
N SER A 117 -21.87 -13.78 -3.07
CA SER A 117 -22.87 -13.44 -4.09
C SER A 117 -22.28 -13.52 -5.51
N PHE A 118 -21.04 -13.06 -5.70
CA PHE A 118 -20.36 -13.14 -6.99
C PHE A 118 -19.99 -14.58 -7.37
N VAL A 119 -19.53 -15.39 -6.43
CA VAL A 119 -19.25 -16.82 -6.66
C VAL A 119 -20.53 -17.58 -7.02
N ALA A 120 -21.61 -17.34 -6.28
CA ALA A 120 -22.93 -17.89 -6.62
C ALA A 120 -23.34 -17.44 -8.04
N GLN A 121 -23.15 -16.15 -8.36
CA GLN A 121 -23.43 -15.63 -9.69
C GLN A 121 -22.64 -16.37 -10.78
N CYS A 122 -21.34 -16.61 -10.59
CA CYS A 122 -20.50 -17.37 -11.53
C CYS A 122 -21.01 -18.79 -11.77
N HIS A 123 -21.47 -19.51 -10.74
CA HIS A 123 -22.01 -20.87 -10.90
C HIS A 123 -23.40 -20.89 -11.52
N THR A 124 -24.20 -19.85 -11.28
CA THR A 124 -25.56 -19.71 -11.82
C THR A 124 -25.60 -19.13 -13.23
N TRP A 125 -24.48 -18.58 -13.71
CA TRP A 125 -24.40 -17.99 -15.04
C TRP A 125 -24.29 -19.09 -16.09
N PRO A 126 -25.09 -19.05 -17.18
CA PRO A 126 -25.04 -20.09 -18.18
C PRO A 126 -23.68 -20.12 -18.89
N THR A 127 -23.26 -21.30 -19.36
CA THR A 127 -21.97 -21.45 -20.06
C THR A 127 -22.04 -20.79 -21.43
N VAL A 128 -20.89 -20.50 -22.03
CA VAL A 128 -20.83 -19.93 -23.39
C VAL A 128 -21.58 -20.80 -24.41
N ALA A 129 -21.54 -22.12 -24.23
CA ALA A 129 -22.28 -23.06 -25.07
C ALA A 129 -23.80 -22.92 -24.88
N ASP A 130 -24.27 -22.77 -23.65
CA ASP A 130 -25.70 -22.58 -23.34
C ASP A 130 -26.23 -21.24 -23.88
N LEU A 131 -25.43 -20.17 -23.77
CA LEU A 131 -25.78 -18.87 -24.37
C LEU A 131 -25.83 -18.94 -25.90
N ALA A 132 -24.90 -19.67 -26.52
CA ALA A 132 -24.90 -19.86 -27.98
C ALA A 132 -26.09 -20.70 -28.44
N ALA A 133 -26.57 -21.63 -27.61
CA ALA A 133 -27.79 -22.41 -27.83
C ALA A 133 -29.09 -21.62 -27.56
N GLY A 134 -29.00 -20.36 -27.12
CA GLY A 134 -30.16 -19.51 -26.85
C GLY A 134 -30.87 -19.82 -25.54
N ALA A 135 -30.19 -20.45 -24.57
CA ALA A 135 -30.76 -20.73 -23.25
C ALA A 135 -31.17 -19.43 -22.55
N ALA A 136 -32.41 -19.38 -22.06
CA ALA A 136 -32.91 -18.26 -21.28
C ALA A 136 -32.21 -18.20 -19.91
N LEU A 137 -31.87 -16.99 -19.45
CA LEU A 137 -31.38 -16.80 -18.10
C LEU A 137 -32.49 -17.08 -17.08
N GLN A 138 -32.16 -17.79 -16.01
CA GLN A 138 -33.08 -18.03 -14.92
C GLN A 138 -33.25 -16.78 -14.04
N TRP A 139 -34.41 -16.65 -13.38
CA TRP A 139 -34.76 -15.45 -12.60
C TRP A 139 -33.73 -15.13 -11.50
N TYR A 140 -33.13 -16.14 -10.86
CA TYR A 140 -32.14 -15.97 -9.80
C TYR A 140 -30.84 -15.32 -10.30
N SER A 141 -30.46 -15.52 -11.57
CA SER A 141 -29.22 -14.96 -12.13
C SER A 141 -29.34 -13.44 -12.26
N TYR A 142 -30.55 -12.94 -12.54
CA TYR A 142 -30.85 -11.51 -12.53
C TYR A 142 -30.78 -10.94 -11.11
N VAL A 143 -31.38 -11.62 -10.13
CA VAL A 143 -31.34 -11.17 -8.72
C VAL A 143 -29.91 -11.10 -8.21
N LEU A 144 -29.09 -12.12 -8.48
CA LEU A 144 -27.68 -12.14 -8.10
C LEU A 144 -26.89 -11.03 -8.81
N TYR A 145 -27.14 -10.79 -10.10
CA TYR A 145 -26.53 -9.68 -10.84
C TYR A 145 -26.87 -8.31 -10.23
N PHE A 146 -28.14 -8.05 -9.90
CA PHE A 146 -28.53 -6.79 -9.26
C PHE A 146 -27.92 -6.64 -7.87
N LEU A 147 -27.85 -7.73 -7.09
CA LEU A 147 -27.21 -7.74 -5.78
C LEU A 147 -25.71 -7.41 -5.89
N THR A 148 -24.99 -8.08 -6.81
CA THR A 148 -23.55 -7.82 -7.03
C THR A 148 -23.30 -6.42 -7.59
N LEU A 149 -24.19 -5.90 -8.44
CA LEU A 149 -24.14 -4.53 -8.93
C LEU A 149 -24.29 -3.51 -7.79
N ILE A 150 -25.27 -3.68 -6.89
CA ILE A 150 -25.49 -2.78 -5.74
C ILE A 150 -24.25 -2.78 -4.82
N LEU A 151 -23.74 -3.97 -4.50
CA LEU A 151 -22.54 -4.12 -3.65
C LEU A 151 -21.30 -3.52 -4.32
N SER A 152 -21.14 -3.68 -5.64
CA SER A 152 -20.07 -3.08 -6.43
C SER A 152 -20.12 -1.55 -6.41
N VAL A 153 -21.29 -0.95 -6.67
CA VAL A 153 -21.48 0.50 -6.63
C VAL A 153 -21.16 1.08 -5.25
N ARG A 154 -21.60 0.39 -4.19
CA ARG A 154 -21.32 0.80 -2.82
C ARG A 154 -19.83 0.71 -2.47
N SER A 155 -19.16 -0.36 -2.90
CA SER A 155 -17.70 -0.54 -2.76
C SER A 155 -16.92 0.56 -3.50
N ASN A 156 -17.28 0.85 -4.75
CA ASN A 156 -16.67 1.91 -5.56
C ASN A 156 -16.89 3.29 -4.93
N SER A 157 -18.09 3.56 -4.44
CA SER A 157 -18.42 4.84 -3.76
C SER A 157 -17.53 5.08 -2.54
N ARG A 158 -17.21 4.03 -1.78
CA ARG A 158 -16.26 4.13 -0.65
C ARG A 158 -14.86 4.43 -1.14
N THR A 159 -14.36 3.72 -2.15
CA THR A 159 -13.02 3.98 -2.69
C THR A 159 -12.89 5.38 -3.25
N VAL A 160 -13.89 5.87 -3.98
CA VAL A 160 -13.91 7.26 -4.48
C VAL A 160 -13.84 8.24 -3.32
N ARG A 161 -14.60 8.04 -2.23
CA ARG A 161 -14.51 8.88 -1.03
C ARG A 161 -13.11 8.84 -0.42
N THR A 162 -12.49 7.67 -0.31
CA THR A 162 -11.11 7.52 0.18
C THR A 162 -10.13 8.29 -0.70
N VAL A 163 -10.25 8.20 -2.02
CA VAL A 163 -9.40 8.91 -2.98
C VAL A 163 -9.59 10.43 -2.87
N LEU A 164 -10.83 10.90 -2.71
CA LEU A 164 -11.14 12.32 -2.55
C LEU A 164 -10.55 12.90 -1.26
N VAL A 165 -10.54 12.13 -0.17
CA VAL A 165 -10.01 12.58 1.13
C VAL A 165 -8.48 12.53 1.19
N LEU A 166 -7.85 11.44 0.71
CA LEU A 166 -6.39 11.27 0.80
C LEU A 166 -5.63 11.90 -0.37
N GLY A 167 -6.31 12.14 -1.49
CA GLY A 167 -5.71 12.58 -2.75
C GLY A 167 -5.14 11.42 -3.57
N LEU A 168 -5.32 11.50 -4.91
CA LEU A 168 -4.97 10.43 -5.85
C LEU A 168 -3.50 9.98 -5.78
N ARG A 169 -2.56 10.92 -5.69
CA ARG A 169 -1.12 10.62 -5.74
C ARG A 169 -0.64 9.84 -4.52
N THR A 170 -1.12 10.22 -3.33
CA THR A 170 -0.80 9.51 -2.08
C THR A 170 -1.47 8.14 -2.07
N TRP A 171 -2.69 8.08 -2.58
CA TRP A 171 -3.48 6.86 -2.63
C TRP A 171 -2.83 5.77 -3.51
N ILE A 172 -2.41 6.09 -4.74
CA ILE A 172 -1.81 5.10 -5.68
C ILE A 172 -0.48 4.53 -5.18
N ARG A 173 0.23 5.20 -4.27
CA ARG A 173 1.53 4.71 -3.77
C ARG A 173 1.41 3.44 -2.92
N SER A 174 0.23 3.12 -2.41
CA SER A 174 -0.01 1.90 -1.62
C SER A 174 -0.35 0.72 -2.52
N ILE A 175 0.36 -0.41 -2.36
CA ILE A 175 0.12 -1.65 -3.11
C ILE A 175 -1.33 -2.12 -2.98
N TRP A 176 -1.93 -1.95 -1.79
CA TRP A 176 -3.31 -2.32 -1.50
C TRP A 176 -4.32 -1.50 -2.27
N ASN A 177 -4.01 -0.23 -2.54
CA ASN A 177 -4.87 0.67 -3.29
C ASN A 177 -4.80 0.38 -4.79
N VAL A 178 -3.61 0.06 -5.30
CA VAL A 178 -3.43 -0.41 -6.68
C VAL A 178 -4.19 -1.72 -6.90
N ALA A 179 -4.06 -2.69 -6.00
CA ALA A 179 -4.80 -3.94 -6.07
C ALA A 179 -6.33 -3.72 -6.01
N ALA A 180 -6.79 -2.78 -5.18
CA ALA A 180 -8.20 -2.39 -5.13
C ALA A 180 -8.67 -1.75 -6.44
N LEU A 181 -7.86 -0.90 -7.07
CA LEU A 181 -8.17 -0.29 -8.36
C LEU A 181 -8.30 -1.34 -9.47
N LEU A 182 -7.37 -2.29 -9.50
CA LEU A 182 -7.38 -3.41 -10.45
C LEU A 182 -8.62 -4.28 -10.27
N LEU A 183 -9.00 -4.58 -9.03
CA LEU A 183 -10.23 -5.31 -8.74
C LEU A 183 -11.46 -4.53 -9.22
N GLN A 184 -11.55 -3.23 -8.94
CA GLN A 184 -12.73 -2.43 -9.28
C GLN A 184 -12.88 -2.23 -10.79
N SER A 185 -11.79 -2.00 -11.50
CA SER A 185 -11.80 -1.86 -12.96
C SER A 185 -12.17 -3.17 -13.67
N SER A 186 -11.57 -4.30 -13.27
CA SER A 186 -11.91 -5.62 -13.82
C SER A 186 -13.35 -6.03 -13.50
N LEU A 187 -13.83 -5.76 -12.29
CA LEU A 187 -15.22 -6.00 -11.89
C LEU A 187 -16.21 -5.16 -12.70
N ALA A 188 -15.93 -3.86 -12.89
CA ALA A 188 -16.78 -2.99 -13.70
C ALA A 188 -16.89 -3.51 -15.14
N PHE A 189 -15.76 -3.96 -15.73
CA PHE A 189 -15.75 -4.58 -17.06
C PHE A 189 -16.64 -5.83 -17.12
N VAL A 190 -16.54 -6.74 -16.14
CA VAL A 190 -17.38 -7.96 -16.06
C VAL A 190 -18.86 -7.60 -15.97
N LEU A 191 -19.23 -6.65 -15.09
CA LEU A 191 -20.63 -6.27 -14.90
C LEU A 191 -21.24 -5.60 -16.15
N ILE A 192 -20.44 -4.82 -16.89
CA ILE A 192 -20.85 -4.23 -18.16
C ILE A 192 -21.01 -5.33 -19.22
N ALA A 193 -20.07 -6.27 -19.31
CA ALA A 193 -20.16 -7.38 -20.26
C ALA A 193 -21.42 -8.24 -20.01
N GLN A 194 -21.72 -8.54 -18.74
CA GLN A 194 -22.94 -9.24 -18.34
C GLN A 194 -24.21 -8.44 -18.66
N LEU A 195 -24.19 -7.11 -18.52
CA LEU A 195 -25.31 -6.26 -18.91
C LEU A 195 -25.60 -6.35 -20.41
N VAL A 196 -24.55 -6.33 -21.25
CA VAL A 196 -24.67 -6.43 -22.71
C VAL A 196 -25.30 -7.76 -23.13
N VAL A 197 -24.94 -8.84 -22.43
CA VAL A 197 -25.54 -10.16 -22.61
C VAL A 197 -27.03 -10.14 -22.24
N ILE A 198 -27.39 -9.54 -21.09
CA ILE A 198 -28.78 -9.38 -20.66
C ILE A 198 -29.59 -8.56 -21.68
N CYS A 199 -28.99 -7.55 -22.29
CA CYS A 199 -29.62 -6.73 -23.34
C CYS A 199 -29.72 -7.42 -24.71
N GLY A 200 -29.38 -8.71 -24.83
CA GLY A 200 -29.62 -9.52 -26.03
C GLY A 200 -28.51 -9.48 -27.08
N ARG A 201 -27.34 -8.90 -26.80
CA ARG A 201 -26.18 -8.91 -27.73
C ARG A 201 -25.18 -10.01 -27.35
N ALA A 202 -25.61 -11.26 -27.48
CA ALA A 202 -24.91 -12.44 -26.94
C ALA A 202 -23.56 -12.78 -27.59
N SER A 203 -23.31 -12.42 -28.87
CA SER A 203 -22.31 -13.16 -29.66
C SER A 203 -20.87 -12.60 -29.68
N ALA A 204 -20.59 -11.40 -29.16
CA ALA A 204 -19.30 -10.74 -29.45
C ALA A 204 -18.25 -10.78 -28.31
N TRP A 205 -18.63 -11.12 -27.08
CA TRP A 205 -17.75 -10.89 -25.90
C TRP A 205 -17.47 -12.12 -25.05
N THR A 206 -17.88 -13.32 -25.49
CA THR A 206 -17.97 -14.52 -24.65
C THR A 206 -16.65 -15.01 -24.07
N ALA A 207 -15.53 -14.86 -24.77
CA ALA A 207 -14.21 -15.30 -24.26
C ALA A 207 -13.59 -14.30 -23.25
N TYR A 208 -13.74 -12.99 -23.50
CA TYR A 208 -13.09 -11.97 -22.67
C TYR A 208 -13.72 -11.84 -21.29
N TRP A 209 -15.05 -12.02 -21.15
CA TRP A 209 -15.69 -11.94 -19.84
C TRP A 209 -15.31 -13.12 -18.94
N VAL A 210 -15.17 -14.34 -19.49
CA VAL A 210 -14.75 -15.52 -18.70
C VAL A 210 -13.35 -15.30 -18.13
N ASN A 211 -12.42 -14.86 -18.97
CA ASN A 211 -11.06 -14.52 -18.53
C ASN A 211 -11.07 -13.42 -17.45
N ALA A 212 -11.87 -12.36 -17.65
CA ALA A 212 -11.99 -11.29 -16.67
C ALA A 212 -12.64 -11.77 -15.35
N THR A 213 -13.64 -12.66 -15.40
CA THR A 213 -14.23 -13.24 -14.17
C THR A 213 -13.23 -14.06 -13.38
N ALA A 214 -12.35 -14.83 -14.04
CA ALA A 214 -11.30 -15.58 -13.38
C ALA A 214 -10.30 -14.64 -12.68
N VAL A 215 -9.90 -13.56 -13.35
CA VAL A 215 -9.02 -12.53 -12.75
C VAL A 215 -9.67 -11.88 -11.53
N VAL A 216 -10.96 -11.52 -11.62
CA VAL A 216 -11.70 -10.92 -10.50
C VAL A 216 -11.73 -11.84 -9.28
N GLN A 217 -11.91 -13.16 -9.47
CA GLN A 217 -11.89 -14.12 -8.36
C GLN A 217 -10.55 -14.16 -7.63
N VAL A 218 -9.43 -14.17 -8.37
CA VAL A 218 -8.09 -14.12 -7.76
C VAL A 218 -7.88 -12.79 -7.03
N LEU A 219 -8.30 -11.68 -7.62
CA LEU A 219 -8.18 -10.35 -7.02
C LEU A 219 -9.03 -10.20 -5.74
N PHE A 220 -10.14 -10.94 -5.61
CA PHE A 220 -10.86 -11.03 -4.34
C PHE A 220 -10.01 -11.68 -3.23
N GLY A 221 -9.24 -12.72 -3.56
CA GLY A 221 -8.28 -13.31 -2.62
C GLY A 221 -7.22 -12.31 -2.17
N VAL A 222 -6.63 -11.57 -3.12
CA VAL A 222 -5.61 -10.54 -2.82
C VAL A 222 -6.19 -9.43 -1.95
N ARG A 223 -7.41 -8.95 -2.24
CA ARG A 223 -8.06 -7.93 -1.42
C ARG A 223 -8.43 -8.46 -0.02
N PHE A 224 -8.70 -9.76 0.13
CA PHE A 224 -8.95 -10.35 1.44
C PHE A 224 -7.71 -10.26 2.36
N LEU A 225 -6.49 -10.40 1.81
CA LEU A 225 -5.24 -10.24 2.57
C LEU A 225 -5.13 -8.86 3.25
N ARG A 226 -5.71 -7.81 2.67
CA ARG A 226 -5.77 -6.49 3.32
C ARG A 226 -6.55 -6.52 4.63
N PHE A 227 -7.63 -7.31 4.72
CA PHE A 227 -8.36 -7.47 5.98
C PHE A 227 -7.57 -8.32 6.98
N ALA A 228 -6.77 -9.27 6.49
CA ALA A 228 -5.86 -10.06 7.31
C ALA A 228 -4.70 -9.23 7.90
N CYS A 229 -4.43 -8.02 7.40
CA CYS A 229 -3.42 -7.10 7.96
C CYS A 229 -3.77 -6.56 9.36
N ILE A 230 -5.03 -6.66 9.79
CA ILE A 230 -5.55 -5.96 10.98
C ILE A 230 -5.46 -6.80 12.27
N PRO A 231 -5.80 -8.09 12.29
CA PRO A 231 -5.56 -8.92 13.47
C PRO A 231 -4.05 -9.09 13.72
N LYS A 232 -3.62 -9.10 15.00
CA LYS A 232 -2.19 -9.12 15.38
C LYS A 232 -1.41 -10.28 14.75
N MET A 233 -1.93 -11.50 14.88
CA MET A 233 -1.25 -12.73 14.40
C MET A 233 -1.12 -12.74 12.87
N THR A 234 -2.21 -12.48 12.15
CA THR A 234 -2.23 -12.52 10.69
C THR A 234 -1.56 -11.29 10.07
N GLY A 235 -1.64 -10.14 10.71
CA GLY A 235 -1.10 -8.89 10.20
C GLY A 235 0.42 -8.86 10.18
N ALA A 236 1.07 -9.43 11.20
CA ALA A 236 2.50 -9.63 11.21
C ALA A 236 2.95 -10.54 10.05
N LEU A 237 2.25 -11.66 9.83
CA LEU A 237 2.54 -12.59 8.73
C LEU A 237 2.40 -11.93 7.36
N VAL A 238 1.31 -11.17 7.12
CA VAL A 238 1.11 -10.49 5.85
C VAL A 238 2.16 -9.39 5.64
N ALA A 239 2.52 -8.64 6.69
CA ALA A 239 3.58 -7.64 6.60
C ALA A 239 4.94 -8.28 6.26
N MET A 240 5.27 -9.43 6.85
CA MET A 240 6.45 -10.21 6.49
C MET A 240 6.46 -10.59 5.01
N VAL A 241 5.36 -11.17 4.51
CA VAL A 241 5.24 -11.57 3.11
C VAL A 241 5.42 -10.38 2.17
N VAL A 242 4.84 -9.21 2.49
CA VAL A 242 4.98 -8.01 1.65
C VAL A 242 6.43 -7.52 1.59
N ILE A 243 7.19 -7.60 2.68
CA ILE A 243 8.60 -7.23 2.70
C ILE A 243 9.42 -8.24 1.89
N MET A 244 9.17 -9.53 2.10
CA MET A 244 9.87 -10.62 1.39
C MET A 244 9.58 -10.60 -0.11
N LEU A 245 8.41 -10.13 -0.55
CA LEU A 245 8.09 -9.96 -1.97
C LEU A 245 9.04 -8.99 -2.70
N ASP A 246 9.60 -8.00 -2.00
CA ASP A 246 10.61 -7.11 -2.59
C ASP A 246 11.91 -7.86 -2.88
N ASP A 247 12.32 -8.76 -1.98
CA ASP A 247 13.48 -9.64 -2.21
C ASP A 247 13.23 -10.60 -3.36
N VAL A 248 12.02 -11.18 -3.44
CA VAL A 248 11.61 -12.03 -4.58
C VAL A 248 11.68 -11.25 -5.88
N ALA A 249 11.20 -10.00 -5.92
CA ALA A 249 11.24 -9.17 -7.13
C ALA A 249 12.69 -8.87 -7.58
N ARG A 250 13.58 -8.56 -6.63
CA ARG A 250 15.02 -8.38 -6.90
C ARG A 250 15.68 -9.67 -7.38
N PHE A 251 15.33 -10.81 -6.80
CA PHE A 251 15.79 -12.12 -7.26
C PHE A 251 15.32 -12.42 -8.69
N PHE A 252 14.06 -12.13 -9.03
CA PHE A 252 13.53 -12.34 -10.38
C PHE A 252 14.32 -11.57 -11.44
N ALA A 253 14.80 -10.37 -11.13
CA ALA A 253 15.66 -9.60 -12.04
C ALA A 253 16.99 -10.32 -12.34
N PHE A 254 17.60 -10.94 -11.33
CA PHE A 254 18.82 -11.76 -11.51
C PHE A 254 18.52 -13.09 -12.22
N PHE A 255 17.42 -13.75 -11.85
CA PHE A 255 16.97 -15.01 -12.45
C PHE A 255 16.68 -14.87 -13.95
N LEU A 256 16.07 -13.76 -14.38
CA LEU A 256 15.74 -13.52 -15.79
C LEU A 256 16.96 -13.56 -16.72
N ALA A 257 18.14 -13.14 -16.22
CA ALA A 257 19.38 -13.16 -16.98
C ALA A 257 19.84 -14.58 -17.36
N PHE A 258 19.50 -15.59 -16.55
CA PHE A 258 19.74 -16.99 -16.88
C PHE A 258 18.55 -17.61 -17.61
N TYR A 259 17.34 -17.31 -17.17
CA TYR A 259 16.12 -17.91 -17.71
C TYR A 259 15.89 -17.60 -19.19
N VAL A 260 16.09 -16.36 -19.63
CA VAL A 260 15.84 -15.97 -21.03
C VAL A 260 16.80 -16.66 -22.01
N PRO A 261 18.13 -16.70 -21.78
CA PRO A 261 19.06 -17.45 -22.64
C PRO A 261 18.75 -18.94 -22.72
N PHE A 262 18.45 -19.60 -21.59
CA PHE A 262 18.06 -21.02 -21.60
C PHE A 262 16.77 -21.24 -22.38
N THR A 263 15.76 -20.38 -22.20
CA THR A 263 14.51 -20.44 -22.96
C THR A 263 14.75 -20.32 -24.45
N ASN A 264 15.61 -19.38 -24.86
CA ASN A 264 15.97 -19.21 -26.27
C ASN A 264 16.74 -20.42 -26.83
N ALA A 265 17.69 -20.97 -26.08
CA ALA A 265 18.45 -22.14 -26.50
C ALA A 265 17.54 -23.38 -26.69
N TYR A 266 16.63 -23.62 -25.75
CA TYR A 266 15.64 -24.69 -25.89
C TYR A 266 14.67 -24.44 -27.04
N PHE A 267 14.24 -23.20 -27.26
CA PHE A 267 13.39 -22.87 -28.39
C PHE A 267 14.05 -23.23 -29.72
N LEU A 268 15.35 -22.95 -29.88
CA LEU A 268 16.10 -23.35 -31.07
C LEU A 268 16.20 -24.88 -31.22
N LEU A 269 16.46 -25.61 -30.12
CA LEU A 269 16.54 -27.07 -30.13
C LEU A 269 15.20 -27.74 -30.51
N PHE A 270 14.07 -27.21 -30.01
CA PHE A 270 12.76 -27.77 -30.30
C PHE A 270 12.21 -27.40 -31.68
N ARG A 271 12.57 -26.22 -32.20
CA ARG A 271 12.07 -25.71 -33.47
C ARG A 271 12.44 -26.58 -34.68
N GLU A 272 13.51 -27.37 -34.57
CA GLU A 272 13.98 -28.21 -35.67
C GLU A 272 12.99 -29.33 -36.04
N ASN A 273 12.26 -29.87 -35.05
CA ASN A 273 11.35 -31.00 -35.27
C ASN A 273 9.88 -30.68 -35.05
N VAL A 274 9.56 -29.70 -34.21
CA VAL A 274 8.18 -29.39 -33.80
C VAL A 274 7.92 -27.90 -33.93
N THR A 275 6.75 -27.54 -34.47
CA THR A 275 6.25 -26.15 -34.51
C THR A 275 5.78 -25.72 -33.11
N ILE A 276 6.72 -25.48 -32.21
CA ILE A 276 6.44 -25.02 -30.83
C ILE A 276 6.52 -23.49 -30.76
N GLU A 277 5.54 -22.88 -30.11
CA GLU A 277 5.57 -21.45 -29.79
C GLU A 277 6.54 -21.15 -28.64
N TYR A 278 7.22 -20.01 -28.70
CA TYR A 278 8.19 -19.59 -27.69
C TYR A 278 7.60 -19.56 -26.26
N HIS A 279 6.33 -19.15 -26.11
CA HIS A 279 5.64 -19.14 -24.82
C HIS A 279 5.54 -20.53 -24.17
N ASN A 280 5.31 -21.58 -24.97
CA ASN A 280 5.19 -22.95 -24.46
C ASN A 280 6.53 -23.46 -23.93
N VAL A 281 7.63 -23.11 -24.61
CA VAL A 281 8.99 -23.44 -24.15
C VAL A 281 9.31 -22.69 -22.85
N ALA A 282 8.96 -21.39 -22.76
CA ALA A 282 9.13 -20.62 -21.54
C ALA A 282 8.37 -21.26 -20.36
N MET A 283 7.08 -21.60 -20.56
CA MET A 283 6.26 -22.23 -19.53
C MET A 283 6.80 -23.61 -19.11
N LEU A 284 7.30 -24.41 -20.06
CA LEU A 284 7.94 -25.69 -19.80
C LEU A 284 9.16 -25.54 -18.87
N LEU A 285 10.08 -24.63 -19.21
CA LEU A 285 11.26 -24.38 -18.37
C LEU A 285 10.85 -23.85 -17.00
N PHE A 286 9.87 -22.96 -16.94
CA PHE A 286 9.38 -22.45 -15.66
C PHE A 286 8.82 -23.57 -14.77
N ARG A 287 8.12 -24.55 -15.36
CA ARG A 287 7.64 -25.74 -14.65
C ARG A 287 8.76 -26.62 -14.13
N TRP A 288 9.89 -26.72 -14.84
CA TRP A 288 11.05 -27.50 -14.40
C TRP A 288 11.67 -26.98 -13.11
N ILE A 289 11.57 -25.67 -12.84
CA ILE A 289 12.05 -25.06 -11.59
C ILE A 289 11.40 -25.68 -10.36
N PHE A 290 10.12 -26.06 -10.47
CA PHE A 290 9.34 -26.67 -9.40
C PHE A 290 9.38 -28.21 -9.41
N GLY A 291 10.31 -28.81 -10.15
CA GLY A 291 10.48 -30.26 -10.22
C GLY A 291 9.51 -30.98 -11.17
N GLY A 292 8.74 -30.25 -11.99
CA GLY A 292 7.84 -30.83 -12.99
C GLY A 292 8.53 -31.24 -14.29
N ALA A 293 9.72 -31.81 -14.23
CA ALA A 293 10.50 -32.22 -15.40
C ALA A 293 9.98 -33.55 -15.97
N ASP A 294 9.54 -33.53 -17.23
CA ASP A 294 9.15 -34.71 -17.99
C ASP A 294 10.23 -35.02 -19.03
N TYR A 295 10.88 -36.17 -18.89
CA TYR A 295 11.99 -36.60 -19.75
C TYR A 295 11.51 -37.17 -21.09
N SER A 296 10.24 -37.53 -21.22
CA SER A 296 9.67 -38.03 -22.48
C SER A 296 9.80 -37.00 -23.61
N ILE A 297 9.78 -35.70 -23.26
CA ILE A 297 9.86 -34.60 -24.20
C ILE A 297 11.16 -34.59 -25.03
N PHE A 298 12.26 -35.12 -24.47
CA PHE A 298 13.53 -35.22 -25.19
C PHE A 298 13.55 -36.35 -26.21
N LYS A 299 12.71 -37.37 -26.03
CA LYS A 299 12.61 -38.51 -26.95
C LYS A 299 11.61 -38.21 -28.07
N ASP A 300 10.50 -37.57 -27.73
CA ASP A 300 9.37 -37.44 -28.65
C ASP A 300 9.45 -36.17 -29.52
N ASN A 301 10.08 -35.09 -29.01
CA ASN A 301 10.05 -33.77 -29.66
C ASN A 301 11.42 -33.27 -30.17
N LEU A 302 12.50 -34.05 -30.02
CA LEU A 302 13.85 -33.65 -30.44
C LEU A 302 14.41 -34.52 -31.57
N ALA A 303 15.30 -33.92 -32.36
CA ALA A 303 16.02 -34.65 -33.39
C ALA A 303 17.05 -35.58 -32.74
N PRO A 304 17.25 -36.81 -33.24
CA PRO A 304 18.13 -37.79 -32.62
C PRO A 304 19.57 -37.28 -32.42
N GLY A 305 20.05 -36.38 -33.28
CA GLY A 305 21.37 -35.74 -33.13
C GLY A 305 21.47 -34.70 -32.00
N ASN A 306 20.36 -34.09 -31.60
CA ASN A 306 20.34 -32.99 -30.62
C ASN A 306 19.98 -33.45 -29.20
N VAL A 307 19.55 -34.70 -29.03
CA VAL A 307 19.14 -35.25 -27.73
C VAL A 307 20.25 -35.10 -26.69
N ALA A 308 21.50 -35.43 -27.05
CA ALA A 308 22.64 -35.33 -26.14
C ALA A 308 22.91 -33.88 -25.69
N MET A 309 22.79 -32.91 -26.60
CA MET A 309 22.95 -31.49 -26.27
C MET A 309 21.84 -30.97 -25.37
N ALA A 310 20.59 -31.38 -25.62
CA ALA A 310 19.47 -30.95 -24.79
C ALA A 310 19.52 -31.56 -23.38
N GLN A 311 19.99 -32.80 -23.26
CA GLN A 311 20.23 -33.44 -21.96
C GLN A 311 21.37 -32.77 -21.19
N SER A 312 22.46 -32.40 -21.85
CA SER A 312 23.56 -31.69 -21.18
C SER A 312 23.15 -30.28 -20.73
N MET A 313 22.42 -29.54 -21.58
CA MET A 313 21.83 -28.25 -21.21
C MET A 313 20.81 -28.39 -20.08
N PHE A 314 20.10 -29.52 -20.00
CA PHE A 314 19.11 -29.77 -18.95
C PHE A 314 19.79 -29.96 -17.60
N ILE A 315 20.86 -30.75 -17.57
CA ILE A 315 21.67 -30.93 -16.36
C ILE A 315 22.26 -29.59 -15.92
N LEU A 316 22.80 -28.80 -16.86
CA LEU A 316 23.33 -27.47 -16.56
C LEU A 316 22.24 -26.53 -16.00
N TYR A 317 21.05 -26.54 -16.62
CA TYR A 317 19.90 -25.77 -16.15
C TYR A 317 19.47 -26.18 -14.74
N LEU A 318 19.40 -27.48 -14.45
CA LEU A 318 19.07 -27.98 -13.12
C LEU A 318 20.10 -27.52 -12.09
N VAL A 319 21.39 -27.68 -12.37
CA VAL A 319 22.44 -27.29 -11.42
C VAL A 319 22.43 -25.78 -11.20
N THR A 320 22.43 -24.98 -12.25
CA THR A 320 22.51 -23.53 -12.12
C THR A 320 21.20 -22.93 -11.60
N VAL A 321 20.07 -23.20 -12.26
CA VAL A 321 18.80 -22.51 -11.95
C VAL A 321 18.06 -23.18 -10.80
N VAL A 322 17.92 -24.50 -10.82
CA VAL A 322 17.10 -25.20 -9.82
C VAL A 322 17.85 -25.38 -8.51
N ILE A 323 19.11 -25.81 -8.54
CA ILE A 323 19.87 -26.05 -7.31
C ILE A 323 20.46 -24.74 -6.79
N VAL A 324 21.29 -24.04 -7.57
CA VAL A 324 22.01 -22.87 -7.07
C VAL A 324 21.07 -21.68 -6.85
N LEU A 325 20.31 -21.26 -7.87
CA LEU A 325 19.49 -20.04 -7.76
C LEU A 325 18.34 -20.17 -6.74
N ILE A 326 17.63 -21.30 -6.69
CA ILE A 326 16.57 -21.48 -5.68
C ILE A 326 17.13 -21.56 -4.25
N ASN A 327 18.30 -22.19 -4.05
CA ASN A 327 18.93 -22.20 -2.73
C ASN A 327 19.34 -20.80 -2.27
N ILE A 328 19.82 -19.96 -3.20
CA ILE A 328 20.11 -18.55 -2.90
C ILE A 328 18.81 -17.79 -2.56
N LEU A 329 17.72 -18.00 -3.30
CA LEU A 329 16.43 -17.39 -2.99
C LEU A 329 15.95 -17.80 -1.59
N ALA A 330 16.01 -19.09 -1.26
CA ALA A 330 15.63 -19.59 0.06
C ALA A 330 16.50 -18.99 1.18
N ALA A 331 17.81 -18.84 0.95
CA ALA A 331 18.72 -18.19 1.90
C ALA A 331 18.39 -16.71 2.12
N LEU A 332 18.13 -15.96 1.03
CA LEU A 332 17.72 -14.56 1.10
C LEU A 332 16.40 -14.39 1.87
N LEU A 333 15.40 -15.20 1.53
CA LEU A 333 14.10 -15.20 2.21
C LEU A 333 14.21 -15.57 3.68
N THR A 334 15.07 -16.54 4.04
CA THR A 334 15.27 -16.92 5.44
C THR A 334 15.92 -15.79 6.25
N ASN A 335 16.91 -15.11 5.67
CA ASN A 335 17.56 -13.98 6.32
C ASN A 335 16.58 -12.82 6.54
N THR A 336 15.80 -12.46 5.52
CA THR A 336 14.83 -11.38 5.66
C THR A 336 13.64 -11.76 6.52
N PHE A 337 13.20 -13.02 6.49
CA PHE A 337 12.21 -13.53 7.43
C PHE A 337 12.66 -13.34 8.88
N ASN A 338 13.87 -13.78 9.23
CA ASN A 338 14.40 -13.64 10.60
C ASN A 338 14.49 -12.16 11.02
N ALA A 339 14.99 -11.29 10.15
CA ALA A 339 15.08 -9.85 10.42
C ALA A 339 13.69 -9.18 10.61
N VAL A 340 12.68 -9.61 9.84
CA VAL A 340 11.33 -9.06 9.98
C VAL A 340 10.61 -9.65 11.19
N VAL A 341 10.85 -10.91 11.56
CA VAL A 341 10.30 -11.51 12.78
C VAL A 341 10.71 -10.72 14.02
N GLU A 342 11.97 -10.31 14.12
CA GLU A 342 12.46 -9.46 15.20
C GLU A 342 11.78 -8.09 15.26
N SER A 343 11.38 -7.54 14.11
CA SER A 343 10.69 -6.24 13.99
C SER A 343 9.18 -6.33 13.74
N SER A 344 8.61 -7.53 13.89
CA SER A 344 7.25 -7.84 13.45
C SER A 344 6.17 -7.07 14.18
N ASP A 345 6.35 -6.84 15.48
CA ASP A 345 5.45 -6.03 16.29
C ASP A 345 5.40 -4.57 15.79
N LEU A 346 6.53 -4.02 15.31
CA LEU A 346 6.59 -2.65 14.79
C LEU A 346 5.93 -2.53 13.42
N GLU A 347 6.17 -3.50 12.53
CA GLU A 347 5.54 -3.55 11.21
C GLU A 347 4.03 -3.74 11.30
N TYR A 348 3.59 -4.63 12.20
CA TYR A 348 2.18 -4.78 12.53
C TYR A 348 1.57 -3.45 13.02
N MET A 349 2.23 -2.75 13.95
CA MET A 349 1.69 -1.49 14.48
C MET A 349 1.60 -0.40 13.42
N LYS A 350 2.53 -0.38 12.46
CA LYS A 350 2.47 0.51 11.30
C LYS A 350 1.28 0.19 10.39
N ALA A 351 1.08 -1.08 10.05
CA ALA A 351 -0.06 -1.52 9.24
C ALA A 351 -1.39 -1.22 9.94
N PHE A 352 -1.47 -1.49 11.24
CA PHE A 352 -2.64 -1.21 12.07
C PHE A 352 -2.95 0.30 12.16
N ALA A 353 -1.93 1.13 12.39
CA ALA A 353 -2.09 2.59 12.45
C ALA A 353 -2.54 3.18 11.10
N SER A 354 -2.01 2.67 9.98
CA SER A 354 -2.44 3.07 8.64
C SER A 354 -3.90 2.71 8.38
N ALA A 355 -4.32 1.50 8.74
CA ALA A 355 -5.71 1.05 8.60
C ALA A 355 -6.66 1.87 9.49
N PHE A 356 -6.25 2.16 10.73
CA PHE A 356 -7.02 3.01 11.64
C PHE A 356 -7.22 4.42 11.07
N LEU A 357 -6.16 5.05 10.53
CA LEU A 357 -6.24 6.38 9.94
C LEU A 357 -7.22 6.39 8.76
N GLU A 358 -7.12 5.43 7.85
CA GLU A 358 -8.01 5.32 6.70
C GLU A 358 -9.49 5.13 7.11
N LEU A 359 -9.75 4.28 8.10
CA LEU A 359 -11.10 4.07 8.65
C LEU A 359 -11.62 5.30 9.39
N SER A 360 -10.75 6.01 10.12
CA SER A 360 -11.11 7.24 10.82
C SER A 360 -11.52 8.35 9.84
N CYS A 361 -10.90 8.41 8.65
CA CYS A 361 -11.30 9.35 7.60
C CYS A 361 -12.69 9.06 7.01
N LEU A 362 -13.14 7.80 7.08
CA LEU A 362 -14.46 7.37 6.60
C LEU A 362 -15.55 7.47 7.68
N ALA A 363 -15.16 7.57 8.94
CA ALA A 363 -16.09 7.63 10.06
C ALA A 363 -16.89 8.95 10.09
N PRO A 364 -18.12 8.94 10.61
CA PRO A 364 -18.87 10.17 10.86
C PRO A 364 -18.08 11.12 11.77
N ARG A 365 -18.09 12.42 11.45
CA ARG A 365 -17.41 13.45 12.27
C ARG A 365 -17.88 13.45 13.72
N THR A 366 -19.13 13.08 13.98
CA THR A 366 -19.71 12.94 15.31
C THR A 366 -19.04 11.85 16.13
N SER A 367 -18.78 10.68 15.54
CA SER A 367 -18.12 9.56 16.21
C SER A 367 -16.66 9.88 16.56
N ILE A 368 -15.95 10.59 15.69
CA ILE A 368 -14.58 11.05 15.95
C ILE A 368 -14.56 12.11 17.05
N GLY A 369 -15.49 13.07 17.00
CA GLY A 369 -15.63 14.07 18.06
C GLY A 369 -15.99 13.47 19.41
N LEU A 370 -16.87 12.46 19.44
CA LEU A 370 -17.21 11.70 20.64
C LEU A 370 -16.02 10.90 21.16
N PHE A 371 -15.20 10.31 20.28
CA PHE A 371 -13.96 9.65 20.67
C PHE A 371 -12.98 10.63 21.31
N HIS A 372 -12.76 11.80 20.70
CA HIS A 372 -11.88 12.82 21.28
C HIS A 372 -12.40 13.34 22.61
N ARG A 373 -13.72 13.55 22.76
CA ARG A 373 -14.34 13.87 24.05
C ARG A 373 -14.18 12.74 25.05
N HIS A 374 -14.36 11.49 24.62
CA HIS A 374 -14.16 10.33 25.47
C HIS A 374 -12.71 10.24 25.96
N LEU A 375 -11.71 10.56 25.13
CA LEU A 375 -10.30 10.64 25.54
C LEU A 375 -10.03 11.78 26.54
N LEU A 376 -10.80 12.86 26.49
CA LEU A 376 -10.73 13.98 27.43
C LEU A 376 -11.46 13.67 28.75
N ASP A 377 -12.55 12.92 28.71
CA ASP A 377 -13.34 12.58 29.90
C ASP A 377 -12.80 11.33 30.60
N SER A 378 -12.24 10.38 29.85
CA SER A 378 -11.74 9.15 30.43
C SER A 378 -10.46 9.39 31.22
N ASN A 379 -10.55 9.11 32.52
CA ASN A 379 -9.42 9.01 33.45
C ASN A 379 -8.59 7.72 33.21
N LEU A 380 -8.71 7.11 32.02
CA LEU A 380 -8.21 5.79 31.68
C LEU A 380 -6.68 5.74 31.79
N LYS A 381 -6.20 4.87 32.68
CA LYS A 381 -4.81 4.41 32.61
C LYS A 381 -4.66 3.66 31.28
N PRO A 382 -3.62 3.94 30.48
CA PRO A 382 -3.38 3.22 29.24
C PRO A 382 -3.35 1.71 29.53
N ILE A 383 -4.04 0.90 28.73
CA ILE A 383 -4.14 -0.57 28.91
C ILE A 383 -2.76 -1.25 28.95
N PHE A 384 -1.72 -0.59 28.40
CA PHE A 384 -0.33 -1.05 28.36
C PHE A 384 0.60 -0.32 29.33
N ALA A 385 0.07 0.46 30.27
CA ALA A 385 0.86 1.06 31.34
C ALA A 385 0.91 0.08 32.53
N ASP A 386 1.93 -0.79 32.52
CA ASP A 386 2.40 -1.37 33.77
C ASP A 386 2.82 -0.25 34.74
N LYS A 387 2.93 -0.56 36.04
CA LYS A 387 3.26 0.44 37.07
C LYS A 387 4.50 1.26 36.65
N PRO A 388 4.47 2.60 36.80
CA PRO A 388 5.50 3.46 36.28
C PRO A 388 6.84 3.19 36.94
N SER A 389 7.84 2.78 36.15
CA SER A 389 9.25 2.98 36.52
C SER A 389 9.62 4.45 36.25
N ALA A 390 10.57 5.00 37.01
CA ALA A 390 10.90 6.43 36.98
C ALA A 390 11.25 7.02 35.58
N GLY A 391 11.50 6.20 34.57
CA GLY A 391 11.77 6.60 33.18
C GLY A 391 10.55 7.06 32.37
N GLU A 392 9.32 6.91 32.88
CA GLU A 392 8.11 7.04 32.08
C GLU A 392 7.73 8.48 31.67
N SER A 393 8.00 9.48 32.51
CA SER A 393 7.80 10.91 32.17
C SER A 393 8.67 11.40 31.01
N ASN A 394 9.72 10.64 30.65
CA ASN A 394 10.55 10.95 29.48
C ASN A 394 9.84 10.62 28.16
N TRP A 395 8.93 9.65 28.09
CA TRP A 395 8.37 9.21 26.81
C TRP A 395 7.47 10.25 26.14
N ALA A 396 6.60 10.95 26.89
CA ALA A 396 5.76 12.00 26.32
C ALA A 396 6.60 13.19 25.82
N ARG A 397 7.62 13.60 26.59
CA ARG A 397 8.58 14.61 26.17
C ARG A 397 9.45 14.13 25.01
N LEU A 398 9.80 12.85 24.96
CA LEU A 398 10.57 12.25 23.88
C LEU A 398 9.76 12.24 22.57
N VAL A 399 8.49 11.82 22.62
CA VAL A 399 7.59 11.86 21.47
C VAL A 399 7.40 13.29 21.00
N LYS A 400 7.11 14.23 21.91
CA LYS A 400 6.95 15.64 21.59
C LYS A 400 8.22 16.23 20.98
N SER A 401 9.37 16.05 21.62
CA SER A 401 10.66 16.55 21.12
C SER A 401 11.07 15.93 19.78
N ARG A 402 10.79 14.63 19.55
CA ARG A 402 10.99 14.01 18.24
C ARG A 402 10.05 14.59 17.19
N LEU A 403 8.77 14.82 17.53
CA LEU A 403 7.81 15.45 16.63
C LEU A 403 8.24 16.88 16.26
N ASP A 404 8.69 17.66 17.24
CA ASP A 404 9.21 19.02 17.06
C ASP A 404 10.46 19.02 16.17
N ARG A 405 11.38 18.05 16.35
CA ARG A 405 12.54 17.84 15.46
C ARG A 405 12.13 17.48 14.03
N MET A 406 11.11 16.66 13.85
CA MET A 406 10.60 16.31 12.51
C MET A 406 10.02 17.55 11.83
N LEU A 407 9.30 18.38 12.58
CA LEU A 407 8.73 19.63 12.07
C LEU A 407 9.82 20.66 11.74
N SER A 408 10.88 20.76 12.56
CA SER A 408 12.01 21.65 12.28
C SER A 408 12.76 21.21 11.02
N GLN A 409 13.06 19.92 10.87
CA GLN A 409 13.67 19.36 9.64
C GLN A 409 12.81 19.62 8.39
N GLN A 410 11.49 19.52 8.49
CA GLN A 410 10.59 19.87 7.38
C GLN A 410 10.66 21.37 7.03
N SER A 411 10.73 22.25 8.03
CA SER A 411 10.85 23.70 7.80
C SER A 411 12.20 24.08 7.16
N GLU A 412 13.29 23.40 7.53
CA GLU A 412 14.62 23.56 6.95
C GLU A 412 14.68 23.05 5.49
N LEU A 413 14.07 21.90 5.21
CA LEU A 413 13.96 21.38 3.85
C LEU A 413 13.10 22.29 2.97
N ALA A 414 11.98 22.81 3.49
CA ALA A 414 11.12 23.72 2.76
C ALA A 414 11.81 25.06 2.46
N THR A 415 12.58 25.60 3.40
CA THR A 415 13.39 26.81 3.19
C THR A 415 14.52 26.55 2.20
N SER A 416 15.19 25.41 2.26
CA SER A 416 16.21 25.00 1.29
C SER A 416 15.66 24.88 -0.13
N ILE A 417 14.49 24.25 -0.29
CA ILE A 417 13.78 24.17 -1.58
C ILE A 417 13.38 25.56 -2.08
N LYS A 418 12.90 26.45 -1.19
CA LYS A 418 12.56 27.83 -1.55
C LYS A 418 13.80 28.61 -1.99
N GLN A 419 14.93 28.44 -1.33
CA GLN A 419 16.22 29.04 -1.71
C GLN A 419 16.73 28.51 -3.05
N LEU A 420 16.64 27.20 -3.29
CA LEU A 420 16.99 26.58 -4.58
C LEU A 420 16.08 27.06 -5.72
N ARG A 421 14.80 27.33 -5.42
CA ARG A 421 13.84 27.88 -6.40
C ARG A 421 14.08 29.36 -6.71
N ILE A 422 14.49 30.14 -5.70
CA ILE A 422 14.93 31.54 -5.89
C ILE A 422 16.24 31.58 -6.70
N ARG A 423 17.09 30.56 -6.58
CA ARG A 423 18.33 30.37 -7.37
C ARG A 423 18.10 29.70 -8.74
N GLY A 424 16.91 29.80 -9.34
CA GLY A 424 16.65 29.39 -10.73
C GLY A 424 17.62 30.02 -11.76
N PRO A 425 17.66 29.52 -13.00
CA PRO A 425 18.86 29.10 -13.75
C PRO A 425 19.71 30.24 -14.36
N ALA A 426 20.02 31.30 -13.61
CA ALA A 426 20.83 32.41 -14.09
C ALA A 426 22.31 32.34 -13.70
N GLN A 427 22.76 31.31 -12.95
CA GLN A 427 24.12 31.25 -12.42
C GLN A 427 24.95 30.03 -12.86
N CYS A 428 24.45 29.18 -13.76
CA CYS A 428 25.21 28.04 -14.29
C CYS A 428 25.86 28.33 -15.65
N SER A 429 26.32 29.57 -15.88
CA SER A 429 27.09 29.99 -17.06
C SER A 429 28.32 30.80 -16.65
N ARG A 430 29.22 30.19 -15.88
CA ARG A 430 30.63 30.60 -15.83
C ARG A 430 31.48 29.35 -15.88
N THR A 431 31.77 28.90 -17.09
CA THR A 431 32.91 28.03 -17.38
C THR A 431 34.20 28.75 -16.93
N PRO A 432 35.03 28.17 -16.05
CA PRO A 432 36.37 28.69 -15.85
C PRO A 432 37.21 28.37 -17.08
N SER A 433 37.79 29.41 -17.67
CA SER A 433 38.79 29.31 -18.73
C SER A 433 39.98 28.47 -18.26
N LEU A 434 40.29 27.43 -19.03
CA LEU A 434 41.53 26.67 -18.96
C LEU A 434 42.71 27.62 -19.17
N ASP A 435 43.42 27.93 -18.09
CA ASP A 435 44.74 28.55 -18.19
C ASP A 435 45.78 27.43 -18.25
N LYS A 436 46.39 27.31 -19.43
CA LYS A 436 47.56 26.47 -19.68
C LYS A 436 48.78 27.25 -19.23
N SER A 437 49.49 26.81 -18.19
CA SER A 437 50.95 26.92 -18.16
C SER A 437 51.57 26.16 -17.00
N SER A 438 52.55 25.33 -17.34
CA SER A 438 53.81 25.06 -16.62
C SER A 438 53.79 24.40 -15.24
N THR A 439 54.75 23.60 -14.80
CA THR A 439 55.87 22.75 -15.28
C THR A 439 56.47 22.21 -13.95
N VAL A 440 57.20 21.09 -14.00
CA VAL A 440 58.30 20.69 -13.08
C VAL A 440 57.99 19.63 -12.00
N ILE A 441 58.68 18.50 -12.22
CA ILE A 441 58.98 17.28 -11.43
C ILE A 441 57.87 16.23 -11.34
#